data_AF-A0AA35QVB6-F1
#
_entry.id   AF-A0AA35QVB6-F1
#
_cell.length_a   1.000
_cell.length_b   1.000
_cell.length_c   1.000
_cell.angle_alpha   90.00
_cell.angle_beta   90.00
_cell.angle_gamma   90.00
#
_symmetry.space_group_name_H-M   'P 1'
#
loop_
_entity.id
_entity.type
_entity.pdbx_description
1 polymer ?
#
loop_
_entity_poly.entity_id
_entity_poly.type
_entity_poly.pdbx_seq_one_letter_code
_entity_poly.pdbx_strand_id
1 'polypeptide(L)'
;MSYQLYRSMSLGESLKAALDDLIENQLITPDLAVKQVQQQYDRSMSVALSTKVRTRYTFKGQLKVYRYCDNVWTCVLRNVEFKDSHNNEIINSEKVKIVACEANSSSK
;
A
#
# COMPACT_ATOMS: atom_id res chain seq x y z
N MET A 1 6.30 13.46 -6.28
CA MET A 1 5.62 12.25 -6.80
C MET A 1 5.10 11.45 -5.62
N SER A 2 3.83 11.09 -5.58
CA SER A 2 3.32 10.09 -4.65
C SER A 2 3.54 8.70 -5.23
N TYR A 3 3.91 7.74 -4.40
CA TYR A 3 4.03 6.36 -4.82
C TYR A 3 2.66 5.80 -5.21
N GLN A 4 2.60 5.11 -6.36
CA GLN A 4 1.40 4.40 -6.82
C GLN A 4 1.23 3.03 -6.15
N LEU A 5 2.10 2.70 -5.18
CA LEU A 5 2.12 1.43 -4.47
C LEU A 5 0.75 1.06 -3.87
N TYR A 6 0.01 2.05 -3.36
CA TYR A 6 -1.26 1.80 -2.69
C TYR A 6 -2.42 1.46 -3.64
N ARG A 7 -2.26 1.63 -4.96
CA ARG A 7 -3.29 1.27 -5.94
C ARG A 7 -3.57 -0.24 -5.99
N SER A 8 -2.60 -1.07 -5.61
CA SER A 8 -2.77 -2.53 -5.52
C SER A 8 -3.23 -3.01 -4.14
N MET A 9 -3.61 -2.11 -3.24
CA MET A 9 -4.32 -2.50 -2.01
C MET A 9 -5.80 -2.69 -2.32
N SER A 10 -6.52 -3.43 -1.47
CA SER A 10 -7.95 -3.71 -1.66
C SER A 10 -8.78 -2.45 -1.94
N LEU A 11 -8.52 -1.34 -1.23
CA LEU A 11 -9.20 -0.06 -1.47
C LEU A 11 -8.87 0.53 -2.85
N GLY A 12 -7.62 0.45 -3.29
CA GLY A 12 -7.19 0.92 -4.60
C GLY A 12 -7.75 0.08 -5.73
N GLU A 13 -7.81 -1.25 -5.55
CA GLU A 13 -8.42 -2.18 -6.51
C GLU A 13 -9.93 -1.95 -6.63
N SER A 14 -10.64 -1.77 -5.50
CA SER A 14 -12.06 -1.44 -5.49
C SER A 14 -12.35 -0.09 -6.18
N LEU A 15 -11.52 0.93 -5.93
CA LEU A 15 -11.65 2.21 -6.62
C LEU A 15 -11.44 2.05 -8.14
N LYS A 16 -10.42 1.28 -8.54
CA LYS A 16 -10.14 1.03 -9.95
C LYS A 16 -11.31 0.31 -10.63
N ALA A 17 -11.84 -0.75 -10.01
CA ALA A 17 -12.98 -1.47 -10.55
C ALA A 17 -14.20 -0.55 -10.73
N ALA A 18 -14.52 0.28 -9.73
CA ALA A 18 -15.62 1.23 -9.85
C ALA A 18 -15.40 2.28 -10.96
N LEU A 19 -14.14 2.73 -11.16
CA LEU A 19 -13.81 3.64 -12.26
C LEU A 19 -13.91 2.97 -13.62
N ASP A 20 -13.49 1.70 -13.73
CA ASP A 20 -13.58 0.92 -14.96
C ASP A 20 -15.06 0.73 -15.37
N ASP A 21 -15.95 0.43 -14.41
CA ASP A 21 -17.41 0.36 -14.65
C ASP A 21 -17.99 1.68 -15.18
N LEU A 22 -17.56 2.82 -14.63
CA LEU A 22 -18.02 4.14 -15.09
C LEU A 22 -17.51 4.49 -16.49
N ILE A 23 -16.31 4.04 -16.85
CA ILE A 23 -15.74 4.19 -18.19
C ILE A 23 -16.52 3.32 -19.18
N GLU A 24 -16.80 2.06 -18.83
CA GLU A 24 -17.54 1.12 -19.67
C GLU A 24 -18.95 1.64 -19.99
N ASN A 25 -19.61 2.24 -18.99
CA ASN A 25 -20.91 2.89 -19.15
C ASN A 25 -20.83 4.28 -19.83
N GLN A 26 -19.65 4.71 -20.30
CA GLN A 26 -19.40 6.00 -20.96
C GLN A 26 -19.79 7.23 -20.11
N LEU A 27 -19.85 7.08 -18.78
CA LEU A 27 -20.20 8.15 -17.85
C LEU A 27 -19.01 9.07 -17.57
N ILE A 28 -17.78 8.54 -17.65
CA ILE A 28 -16.55 9.29 -17.49
C ILE A 28 -15.53 8.93 -18.57
N THR A 29 -14.58 9.84 -18.84
CA THR A 29 -13.47 9.55 -19.75
C THR A 29 -12.35 8.79 -19.02
N PRO A 30 -11.60 7.92 -19.74
CA PRO A 30 -10.42 7.26 -19.18
C PRO A 30 -9.38 8.25 -18.63
N ASP A 31 -9.25 9.39 -19.29
CA ASP A 31 -8.30 10.45 -18.92
C ASP A 31 -8.67 11.07 -17.57
N LEU A 32 -9.96 11.30 -17.30
CA LEU A 32 -10.46 11.78 -16.01
C LEU A 32 -10.18 10.75 -14.89
N ALA A 33 -10.49 9.48 -15.14
CA ALA A 33 -10.31 8.41 -14.16
C ALA A 33 -8.83 8.23 -13.77
N VAL A 34 -7.93 8.10 -14.75
CA VAL A 34 -6.52 7.79 -14.51
C VAL A 34 -5.73 9.03 -14.09
N LYS A 35 -5.93 10.18 -14.76
CA LYS A 35 -5.11 11.37 -14.47
C LYS A 35 -5.61 12.16 -13.28
N GLN A 36 -6.92 12.28 -13.08
CA GLN A 36 -7.44 13.09 -11.97
C GLN A 36 -7.69 12.22 -10.74
N VAL A 37 -8.56 11.22 -10.86
CA VAL A 37 -9.04 10.47 -9.69
C VAL A 37 -7.94 9.60 -9.08
N GLN A 38 -7.23 8.79 -9.89
CA GLN A 38 -6.17 7.94 -9.35
C GLN A 38 -4.97 8.73 -8.81
N GLN A 39 -4.60 9.86 -9.42
CA GLN A 39 -3.53 10.72 -8.86
C GLN A 39 -3.97 11.37 -7.53
N GLN A 40 -5.23 11.81 -7.44
CA GLN A 40 -5.76 12.34 -6.20
C GLN A 40 -5.86 11.27 -5.10
N TYR A 41 -6.17 10.02 -5.47
CA TYR A 41 -6.13 8.88 -4.57
C TYR A 41 -4.73 8.67 -3.99
N ASP A 42 -3.69 8.63 -4.83
CA ASP A 42 -2.31 8.42 -4.37
C ASP A 42 -1.89 9.49 -3.34
N ARG A 43 -2.22 10.76 -3.62
CA ARG A 43 -1.93 11.88 -2.69
C ARG A 43 -2.70 11.73 -1.39
N SER A 44 -4.00 11.46 -1.48
CA SER A 44 -4.89 11.36 -0.32
C SER A 44 -4.49 10.20 0.59
N MET A 45 -4.12 9.05 0.01
CA MET A 45 -3.69 7.87 0.76
C MET A 45 -2.39 8.12 1.50
N SER A 46 -1.40 8.74 0.82
CA SER A 46 -0.12 9.07 1.46
C SER A 46 -0.29 10.04 2.64
N VAL A 47 -1.19 11.02 2.52
CA VAL A 47 -1.48 11.98 3.60
C VAL A 47 -2.24 11.29 4.74
N ALA A 48 -3.23 10.46 4.44
CA ALA A 48 -4.02 9.77 5.46
C ALA A 48 -3.15 8.82 6.30
N LEU A 49 -2.27 8.04 5.67
CA LEU A 49 -1.37 7.13 6.36
C LEU A 49 -0.36 7.87 7.26
N SER A 50 0.16 9.02 6.83
CA SER A 50 1.15 9.77 7.62
C SER A 50 0.54 10.58 8.78
N THR A 51 -0.69 11.07 8.60
CA THR A 51 -1.31 12.00 9.56
C THR A 51 -2.30 11.33 10.51
N LYS A 52 -3.03 10.30 10.05
CA LYS A 52 -4.13 9.70 10.82
C LYS A 52 -3.76 8.38 11.49
N VAL A 53 -2.81 7.62 10.95
CA VAL A 53 -2.43 6.31 11.49
C VAL A 53 -1.32 6.47 12.52
N ARG A 54 -1.54 5.94 13.73
CA ARG A 54 -0.57 5.95 14.84
C ARG A 54 -0.18 4.55 15.32
N THR A 55 -0.96 3.54 14.94
CA THR A 55 -0.74 2.15 15.34
C THR A 55 0.62 1.66 14.89
N ARG A 56 1.32 0.94 15.77
CA ARG A 56 2.65 0.39 15.52
C ARG A 56 2.63 -1.11 15.69
N TYR A 57 3.15 -1.81 14.69
CA TYR A 57 3.36 -3.25 14.75
C TYR A 57 4.84 -3.59 14.87
N THR A 58 5.12 -4.66 15.59
CA THR A 58 6.40 -5.38 15.52
C THR A 58 6.13 -6.74 14.89
N PHE A 59 7.09 -7.29 14.16
CA PHE A 59 6.92 -8.61 13.56
C PHE A 59 8.20 -9.42 13.60
N LYS A 60 8.04 -10.74 13.67
CA LYS A 60 9.12 -11.72 13.54
C LYS A 60 8.69 -12.79 12.54
N GLY A 61 9.65 -13.35 11.81
CA GLY A 61 9.38 -14.40 10.83
C GLY A 61 10.65 -14.85 10.12
N GLN A 62 10.52 -15.90 9.30
CA GLN A 62 11.62 -16.48 8.55
C GLN A 62 11.70 -15.84 7.16
N LEU A 63 12.78 -15.12 6.87
CA LEU A 63 12.99 -14.54 5.54
C LEU A 63 13.27 -15.65 4.51
N LYS A 64 12.48 -15.70 3.44
CA LYS A 64 12.64 -16.67 2.36
C LYS A 64 13.40 -16.09 1.17
N VAL A 65 12.96 -14.93 0.68
CA VAL A 65 13.56 -14.23 -0.47
C VAL A 65 13.48 -12.73 -0.22
N TYR A 66 14.51 -12.00 -0.62
CA TYR A 66 14.51 -10.54 -0.67
C TYR A 66 15.00 -10.05 -2.04
N ARG A 67 14.58 -8.86 -2.43
CA ARG A 67 15.02 -8.16 -3.64
C ARG A 67 14.96 -6.65 -3.39
N TYR A 68 15.98 -5.94 -3.87
CA TYR A 68 15.99 -4.49 -3.95
C TYR A 68 16.25 -4.09 -5.41
N CYS A 69 15.35 -3.28 -5.97
CA CYS A 69 15.43 -2.75 -7.34
C CYS A 69 14.59 -1.47 -7.40
N ASP A 70 15.07 -0.45 -8.10
CA ASP A 70 14.38 0.84 -8.29
C ASP A 70 13.90 1.48 -6.97
N ASN A 71 14.74 1.44 -5.94
CA ASN A 71 14.43 1.96 -4.60
C ASN A 71 13.21 1.30 -3.92
N VAL A 72 12.88 0.06 -4.34
CA VAL A 72 11.81 -0.75 -3.76
C VAL A 72 12.38 -2.05 -3.20
N TRP A 73 12.19 -2.23 -1.89
CA TRP A 73 12.40 -3.51 -1.22
C TRP A 73 11.20 -4.42 -1.42
N THR A 74 11.44 -5.68 -1.75
CA THR A 74 10.44 -6.76 -1.73
C THR A 74 10.97 -7.92 -0.93
N CYS A 75 10.29 -8.28 0.16
CA CYS A 75 10.64 -9.40 1.02
C CYS A 75 9.48 -10.40 1.07
N VAL A 76 9.78 -11.69 1.02
CA VAL A 76 8.82 -12.77 1.27
C VAL A 76 9.24 -13.50 2.53
N LEU A 77 8.38 -13.49 3.54
CA LEU A 77 8.59 -14.15 4.83
C LEU A 77 7.65 -15.33 5.00
N ARG A 78 8.05 -16.29 5.83
CA ARG A 78 7.25 -17.42 6.29
C ARG A 78 7.10 -17.41 7.81
N ASN A 79 6.03 -18.01 8.31
CA ASN A 79 5.74 -18.15 9.74
C ASN A 79 5.87 -16.81 10.47
N VAL A 80 5.11 -15.82 10.00
CA VAL A 80 5.18 -14.45 10.49
C VAL A 80 4.19 -14.24 11.62
N GLU A 81 4.69 -13.68 12.72
CA GLU A 81 3.89 -13.22 13.85
C GLU A 81 3.98 -11.69 13.88
N PHE A 82 2.83 -11.03 13.78
CA PHE A 82 2.69 -9.60 14.00
C PHE A 82 2.14 -9.37 15.40
N LYS A 83 2.72 -8.40 16.12
CA LYS A 83 2.27 -7.99 17.43
C LYS A 83 1.95 -6.49 17.42
N ASP A 84 0.70 -6.14 17.75
CA ASP A 84 0.32 -4.75 17.98
C ASP A 84 0.99 -4.24 19.26
N SER A 85 1.65 -3.09 19.17
CA SER A 85 2.34 -2.45 20.29
C SER A 85 1.38 -1.90 21.35
N HIS A 86 0.12 -1.63 21.00
CA HIS A 86 -0.85 -1.04 21.93
C HIS A 86 -1.72 -2.07 22.63
N ASN A 87 -2.26 -3.03 21.88
CA ASN A 87 -3.29 -3.94 22.39
C ASN A 87 -2.79 -5.36 22.66
N ASN A 88 -1.49 -5.64 22.46
CA ASN A 88 -0.89 -6.97 22.56
C ASN A 88 -1.57 -8.05 21.70
N GLU A 89 -2.36 -7.64 20.70
CA GLU A 89 -2.97 -8.56 19.75
C GLU A 89 -1.88 -9.20 18.88
N ILE A 90 -1.99 -10.52 18.70
CA ILE A 90 -1.05 -11.32 17.92
C ILE A 90 -1.77 -11.85 16.69
N ILE A 91 -1.24 -11.52 15.51
CA ILE A 91 -1.75 -11.97 14.22
C ILE A 91 -0.70 -12.87 13.58
N ASN A 92 -1.07 -14.11 13.26
CA ASN A 92 -0.19 -15.08 12.64
C ASN A 92 -0.51 -15.23 11.15
N SER A 93 0.54 -15.37 10.33
CA SER A 93 0.42 -15.64 8.89
C SER A 93 1.50 -16.60 8.42
N GLU A 94 1.10 -17.62 7.66
CA GLU A 94 2.04 -18.59 7.10
C GLU A 94 3.03 -17.96 6.12
N LYS A 95 2.57 -16.96 5.35
CA LYS A 95 3.37 -16.32 4.30
C LYS A 95 2.96 -14.86 4.11
N VAL A 96 3.95 -13.97 4.14
CA VAL A 96 3.75 -12.53 3.94
C VAL A 96 4.69 -12.02 2.85
N LYS A 97 4.17 -11.14 1.98
CA LYS A 97 4.98 -10.34 1.05
C LYS A 97 4.98 -8.89 1.51
N ILE A 98 6.15 -8.36 1.83
CA ILE A 98 6.36 -6.94 2.17
C ILE A 98 6.93 -6.24 0.94
N VAL A 99 6.29 -5.15 0.51
CA VAL A 99 6.80 -4.25 -0.54
C VAL A 99 6.95 -2.87 0.09
N ALA A 100 8.16 -2.33 0.11
CA ALA A 100 8.48 -1.06 0.75
C ALA A 100 9.24 -0.16 -0.22
N CYS A 101 8.65 0.98 -0.54
CA CYS A 101 9.32 2.05 -1.26
C CYS A 101 10.15 2.88 -0.29
N GLU A 102 11.34 3.30 -0.70
CA GLU A 102 12.17 4.21 0.09
C GLU A 102 11.44 5.53 0.33
N ALA A 103 11.40 5.99 1.58
CA ALA A 103 10.83 7.30 1.87
C ALA A 103 11.80 8.37 1.34
N ASN A 104 11.35 9.21 0.40
CA ASN A 104 12.18 10.34 -0.03
C ASN A 104 12.51 11.20 1.20
N SER A 105 13.81 11.37 1.44
CA SER A 105 14.38 12.21 2.50
C SER A 105 14.20 13.71 2.21
N SER A 106 13.00 14.14 1.84
CA SER A 106 12.68 15.56 1.60
C SER A 106 12.03 16.23 2.82
N SER A 107 12.21 15.65 4.00
CA SER A 107 11.78 16.23 5.27
C SER A 107 12.75 15.81 6.37
N LYS A 108 13.92 16.47 6.37
CA LYS A 108 14.68 16.79 7.57
C LYS A 108 14.58 18.27 7.81
#